data_AF-V4GNY6-F1
#
_entry.id   AF-V4GNY6-F1
#
_cell.length_a   1.000
_cell.length_b   1.000
_cell.length_c   1.000
_cell.angle_alpha   90.00
_cell.angle_beta   90.00
_cell.angle_gamma   90.00
#
_symmetry.space_group_name_H-M   'P 1'
#
loop_
_entity.id
_entity.type
_entity.pdbx_description
1 polymer ?
#
loop_
_entity_poly.entity_id
_entity_poly.type
_entity_poly.pdbx_seq_one_letter_code
_entity_poly.pdbx_strand_id
1 'polypeptide(L)' 'MATRCETLVEYLYRHNELPETVVLLTGTALVPDDDFTLQEGDRIAIDIDRIGRLVNDTVTV' A
#
# COMPACT_ATOMS: atom_id res chain seq x y z
N MET A 1 -4.40 -13.30 1.98
CA MET A 1 -3.14 -12.84 1.33
C MET A 1 -2.53 -14.02 0.61
N ALA A 2 -2.21 -13.90 -0.68
CA ALA A 2 -1.68 -15.03 -1.46
C ALA A 2 -0.21 -15.33 -1.13
N THR A 3 0.56 -14.31 -0.74
CA THR A 3 1.97 -14.41 -0.34
C THR A 3 2.11 -14.02 1.13
N ARG A 4 3.07 -14.58 1.86
CA ARG A 4 3.31 -14.27 3.28
C ARG A 4 4.28 -13.11 3.45
N CYS A 5 4.15 -12.34 4.53
CA CYS A 5 5.06 -11.23 4.85
C CYS A 5 6.53 -11.69 4.91
N GLU A 6 6.79 -12.84 5.53
CA GLU A 6 8.15 -13.38 5.66
C GLU A 6 8.80 -13.64 4.30
N THR A 7 8.03 -14.18 3.35
CA THR A 7 8.50 -14.41 1.98
C THR A 7 8.81 -13.09 1.28
N LEU A 8 7.96 -12.08 1.43
CA LEU A 8 8.21 -10.76 0.82
C LEU A 8 9.50 -10.12 1.38
N VAL A 9 9.73 -10.24 2.68
CA VAL A 9 10.97 -9.77 3.33
C VAL A 9 12.19 -10.52 2.84
N GLU A 10 12.13 -11.85 2.73
CA GLU A 10 13.24 -12.67 2.21
C GLU A 10 13.65 -12.23 0.81
N TYR A 11 12.68 -12.04 -0.09
CA TYR A 11 12.95 -11.58 -1.45
C TYR A 11 13.50 -10.15 -1.49
N LEU A 12 13.00 -9.25 -0.62
CA LEU A 12 13.48 -7.88 -0.54
C LEU A 12 14.96 -7.81 -0.16
N TYR A 13 15.41 -8.63 0.81
CA TYR A 13 16.79 -8.59 1.33
C TYR A 13 17.79 -9.50 0.59
N ARG A 14 17.35 -10.41 -0.28
CA ARG A 14 18.21 -11.45 -0.87
C ARG A 14 19.49 -10.90 -1.52
N HIS A 15 19.38 -9.77 -2.21
CA HIS A 15 20.50 -9.12 -2.91
C HIS A 15 20.48 -7.58 -2.78
N ASN A 16 19.86 -7.05 -1.73
CA ASN A 16 19.80 -5.61 -1.47
C ASN A 16 20.28 -5.31 -0.05
N GLU A 17 21.25 -4.39 0.08
CA GLU A 17 21.56 -3.75 1.36
C GLU A 17 20.60 -2.56 1.54
N LEU A 18 19.75 -2.63 2.57
CA LEU A 18 18.70 -1.65 2.80
C LEU A 18 18.85 -1.03 4.19
N PRO A 19 18.49 0.25 4.36
CA PRO A 19 18.52 0.89 5.67
C PRO A 19 17.46 0.28 6.60
N GLU A 20 17.67 0.43 7.90
CA GLU A 20 16.72 -0.01 8.94
C GLU A 20 15.36 0.69 8.83
N THR A 21 15.30 1.84 8.16
CA THR A 21 14.09 2.64 7.97
C THR A 21 13.24 2.21 6.77
N VAL A 22 13.57 1.08 6.13
CA VAL A 22 12.81 0.59 4.96
C VAL A 22 11.38 0.23 5.36
N VAL A 23 10.42 0.58 4.51
CA VAL A 23 9.01 0.20 4.66
C VAL A 23 8.60 -0.61 3.43
N LEU A 24 8.05 -1.80 3.66
CA LEU A 24 7.54 -2.69 2.62
C LEU A 24 6.02 -2.65 2.59
N LEU A 25 5.44 -2.25 1.44
CA LEU A 25 4.00 -2.30 1.21
C LEU A 25 3.62 -3.69 0.71
N THR A 26 2.80 -4.42 1.47
CA THR A 26 2.55 -5.86 1.27
C THR A 26 1.48 -6.19 0.23
N GLY A 27 1.11 -5.22 -0.61
CA GLY A 27 0.04 -5.33 -1.60
C GLY A 27 -1.37 -5.06 -1.06
N THR A 28 -2.35 -5.01 -1.97
CA THR A 28 -3.77 -4.80 -1.68
C THR A 28 -4.60 -5.95 -2.25
N ALA A 29 -5.71 -6.27 -1.60
CA ALA A 29 -6.75 -7.17 -2.14
C ALA A 29 -7.97 -6.40 -2.69
N LEU A 30 -7.98 -5.08 -2.55
CA LEU A 30 -9.01 -4.20 -3.05
C LEU A 30 -8.51 -3.55 -4.33
N VAL A 31 -9.13 -3.91 -5.45
CA VAL A 31 -8.88 -3.36 -6.77
C VAL A 31 -10.26 -2.98 -7.33
N PRO A 32 -10.51 -1.69 -7.59
CA PRO A 32 -11.72 -1.23 -8.27
C PRO A 32 -11.85 -1.80 -9.70
N ASP A 33 -13.02 -1.69 -10.29
CA ASP A 33 -13.26 -2.06 -11.69
C ASP A 33 -12.49 -1.14 -12.66
N ASP A 34 -12.26 -1.60 -13.89
CA ASP A 34 -11.42 -0.92 -14.89
C ASP A 34 -11.95 0.47 -15.32
N ASP A 35 -13.24 0.74 -15.12
CA ASP A 35 -13.87 2.03 -15.41
C ASP A 35 -13.73 3.05 -14.27
N PHE A 36 -13.24 2.62 -13.10
CA PHE A 36 -13.01 3.47 -11.96
C PHE A 36 -11.65 4.18 -12.05
N THR A 37 -11.68 5.50 -11.93
CA THR A 37 -10.48 6.30 -11.69
C THR A 37 -10.80 7.47 -10.76
N LEU A 38 -9.81 7.87 -9.96
CA LEU A 38 -9.95 8.99 -9.04
C LEU A 38 -10.10 10.31 -9.81
N GLN A 39 -10.93 11.19 -9.27
CA GLN A 39 -11.14 12.56 -9.74
C GLN A 39 -10.58 13.55 -8.71
N GLU A 40 -10.35 14.79 -9.16
CA GLU A 40 -9.95 15.87 -8.27
C GLU A 40 -10.98 16.08 -7.15
N GLY A 41 -10.49 16.22 -5.91
CA GLY A 41 -11.32 16.37 -4.73
C GLY A 41 -11.86 15.06 -4.14
N ASP A 42 -11.59 13.90 -4.77
CA ASP A 42 -11.95 12.61 -4.17
C ASP A 42 -11.20 12.39 -2.85
N ARG A 43 -11.91 11.85 -1.86
CA ARG A 43 -11.37 11.55 -0.53
C ARG A 43 -11.16 10.05 -0.35
N ILE A 44 -9.91 9.63 -0.23
CA ILE A 44 -9.51 8.24 -0.04
C ILE A 44 -9.25 7.99 1.44
N ALA A 45 -9.84 6.91 1.95
CA ALA A 45 -9.66 6.47 3.33
C ALA A 45 -9.23 5.01 3.38
N ILE A 46 -8.10 4.73 4.03
CA ILE A 46 -7.59 3.38 4.27
C ILE A 46 -7.59 3.14 5.77
N ASP A 47 -8.28 2.09 6.22
CA ASP A 47 -8.38 1.71 7.63
C ASP A 47 -7.71 0.35 7.84
N ILE A 48 -6.83 0.28 8.83
CA ILE A 48 -6.21 -0.97 9.27
C ILE A 48 -6.47 -1.14 10.76
N ASP A 49 -7.10 -2.27 11.10
CA ASP A 49 -7.43 -2.61 12.47
C ASP A 49 -6.19 -2.50 13.37
N ARG A 50 -6.37 -1.84 14.53
CA ARG A 50 -5.34 -1.56 15.54
C ARG A 50 -4.18 -0.67 15.11
N ILE A 51 -4.17 -0.15 13.89
CA ILE A 51 -3.20 0.88 13.43
C ILE A 51 -3.90 2.24 13.35
N GLY A 52 -5.08 2.29 12.72
CA GLY A 52 -5.85 3.51 12.54
C GLY A 52 -6.19 3.77 11.07
N ARG A 53 -6.51 5.03 10.77
CA ARG A 53 -7.05 5.45 9.48
C ARG A 53 -6.18 6.52 8.82
N LEU A 54 -5.74 6.26 7.59
CA LEU A 54 -5.12 7.24 6.70
C LEU A 54 -6.19 7.87 5.80
N VAL A 55 -6.17 9.19 5.65
CA VAL A 55 -7.11 9.93 4.81
C VAL A 55 -6.34 10.93 3.95
N ASN A 56 -6.56 10.88 2.63
CA ASN A 56 -5.96 11.80 1.67
C ASN A 56 -7.03 12.30 0.69
N ASP A 57 -6.89 13.55 0.24
CA ASP A 57 -7.71 14.14 -0.82
C ASP A 57 -6.89 14.23 -2.12
N THR A 58 -7.52 13.92 -3.26
CA THR A 58 -6.87 13.95 -4.59
C THR A 58 -6.77 15.38 -5.10
N VAL A 59 -5.62 15.74 -5.68
CA VAL A 59 -5.38 17.01 -6.37
C VAL A 59 -4.83 16.74 -7.77
N THR A 60 -5.26 17.51 -8.77
CA THR A 60 -4.67 17.46 -10.11
C THR A 60 -3.34 18.21 -10.12
N VAL A 61 -2.29 17.63 -10.70
CA VAL A 61 -0.93 18.19 -10.77
C VAL A 61 -0.55 18.53 -12.20
#